data_AF-A0A1C5V887-F1
#
_entry.id   AF-A0A1C5V887-F1
#
_cell.length_a   1.000
_cell.length_b   1.000
_cell.length_c   1.000
_cell.angle_alpha   90.00
_cell.angle_beta   90.00
_cell.angle_gamma   90.00
#
_symmetry.space_group_name_H-M   'P 1'
#
loop_
_entity.id
_entity.type
_entity.pdbx_description
1 polymer ?
#
loop_
_entity_poly.entity_id
_entity_poly.type
_entity_poly.pdbx_seq_one_letter_code
_entity_poly.pdbx_strand_id
1 'polypeptide(L)'
;MAKTPVYMPKFGMTMMAAEIMEWYVEQGEEITQGDPLLSIETEKTTVDIEAPCNGYLTNPLYEVGEEVEVGTILVYVADTEEEAAEGTEVQENMQAQEETKEPDLQPGKELSKIRRTIADNMKSSLQKTAQLTLLRTIRVDKLAEYKAGLTGVSYNDLLVKALAKALSVYPKACVQLADGRAIEQNNMDIGLAVAMEEGLIVPVIRGADKLCLEDVAKERKNLVKAARDGSLLPEQTGNAVATLTNLGPQNVDFFTPILNFPETVILGVGRMNTVPWVEDDKITTAKTIGFSLTFDHQVLDGKDAAELLEEFAKVLEHPSSLSE
;
A
#
# COMPACT_ATOMS: atom_id res chain seq x y z
N MET A 1 30.88 16.43 40.76
CA MET A 1 31.83 16.69 39.67
C MET A 1 31.38 15.83 38.52
N ALA A 2 30.81 16.44 37.49
CA ALA A 2 30.08 15.76 36.44
C ALA A 2 31.00 15.56 35.24
N LYS A 3 31.53 14.36 35.06
CA LYS A 3 32.25 13.97 33.84
C LYS A 3 31.21 13.56 32.79
N THR A 4 31.24 14.17 31.61
CA THR A 4 30.33 13.83 30.50
C THR A 4 30.96 12.71 29.66
N PRO A 5 30.32 11.53 29.52
CA PRO A 5 30.86 10.43 28.73
C PRO A 5 30.72 10.66 27.22
N VAL A 6 31.76 10.32 26.47
CA VAL A 6 31.75 10.20 25.00
C VAL A 6 31.66 8.72 24.66
N TYR A 7 30.61 8.32 23.95
CA TYR A 7 30.34 6.92 23.61
C TYR A 7 30.76 6.59 22.18
N MET A 8 31.12 5.33 21.92
CA MET A 8 31.25 4.77 20.59
C MET A 8 29.89 4.81 19.86
N PRO A 9 29.72 5.63 18.82
CA PRO A 9 28.44 5.80 18.15
C PRO A 9 28.10 4.62 17.22
N LYS A 10 26.80 4.47 16.93
CA LYS A 10 26.32 3.47 15.97
C LYS A 10 26.13 4.08 14.58
N PHE A 11 26.97 3.68 13.62
CA PHE A 11 26.80 4.04 12.21
C PHE A 11 26.30 2.86 11.38
N GLY A 12 24.97 2.74 11.27
CA GLY A 12 24.29 1.71 10.48
C GLY A 12 23.70 0.55 11.31
N MET A 13 22.71 -0.15 10.75
CA MET A 13 21.91 -1.14 11.49
C MET A 13 22.71 -2.38 11.92
N THR A 14 23.78 -2.73 11.21
CA THR A 14 24.58 -3.96 11.41
C THR A 14 25.89 -3.74 12.16
N MET A 15 26.27 -2.50 12.45
CA MET A 15 27.53 -2.20 13.14
C MET A 15 27.48 -2.65 14.60
N MET A 16 28.47 -3.45 15.02
CA MET A 16 28.63 -3.91 16.41
C MET A 16 29.86 -3.31 17.10
N ALA A 17 30.92 -3.02 16.35
CA ALA A 17 32.15 -2.40 16.85
C ALA A 17 32.81 -1.52 15.76
N ALA A 18 33.78 -0.70 16.14
CA ALA A 18 34.63 0.10 15.26
C ALA A 18 36.08 0.11 15.77
N GLU A 19 37.04 0.22 14.86
CA GLU A 19 38.46 0.37 15.19
C GLU A 19 38.82 1.85 15.35
N ILE A 20 39.58 2.19 16.40
CA ILE A 20 40.09 3.55 16.61
C ILE A 20 41.33 3.77 15.73
N MET A 21 41.29 4.75 14.84
CA MET A 21 42.37 5.01 13.88
C MET A 21 43.36 6.07 14.38
N GLU A 22 42.85 7.14 15.02
CA GLU A 22 43.67 8.25 15.48
C GLU A 22 42.92 9.05 16.54
N TRP A 23 43.63 9.56 17.55
CA TRP A 23 43.15 10.59 18.46
C TRP A 23 43.71 11.94 18.02
N TYR A 24 42.85 12.95 17.86
CA TYR A 24 43.25 14.28 17.40
C TYR A 24 43.63 15.23 18.54
N VAL A 25 43.33 14.85 19.78
CA VAL A 25 43.44 15.68 20.98
C VAL A 25 44.17 14.93 22.09
N GLU A 26 44.94 15.65 22.90
CA GLU A 26 45.73 15.12 24.00
C GLU A 26 45.00 15.23 25.36
N GLN A 27 45.47 14.47 26.37
CA GLN A 27 44.93 14.56 27.72
C GLN A 27 45.06 15.98 28.29
N GLY A 28 43.98 16.50 28.86
CA GLY A 28 43.94 17.82 29.49
C GLY A 28 43.78 18.96 28.50
N GLU A 29 43.61 18.68 27.22
CA GLU A 29 43.35 19.70 26.20
C GLU A 29 41.93 20.27 26.34
N GLU A 30 41.81 21.59 26.18
CA GLU A 30 40.53 22.30 26.15
C GLU A 30 39.84 22.04 24.80
N ILE A 31 38.60 21.55 24.84
CA ILE A 31 37.79 21.23 23.67
C ILE A 31 36.48 22.03 23.67
N THR A 32 36.02 22.38 22.49
CA THR A 32 34.71 23.01 22.25
C THR A 32 33.75 21.98 21.65
N GLN A 33 32.46 22.11 21.93
CA GLN A 33 31.42 21.31 21.30
C GLN A 33 31.55 21.36 19.77
N GLY A 34 31.62 20.19 19.14
CA GLY A 34 31.81 20.04 17.70
C GLY A 34 33.27 19.85 17.25
N ASP A 35 34.25 19.99 18.16
CA ASP A 35 35.65 19.72 17.80
C ASP A 35 35.87 18.20 17.58
N PRO A 36 36.62 17.78 16.55
CA PRO A 36 36.88 16.38 16.29
C PRO A 36 37.83 15.82 17.36
N LEU A 37 37.43 14.74 18.02
CA LEU A 37 38.19 14.10 19.10
C LEU A 37 39.03 12.92 18.61
N LEU A 38 38.42 12.04 17.81
CA LEU A 38 39.09 10.87 17.26
C LEU A 38 38.47 10.45 15.93
N SER A 39 39.21 9.65 15.17
CA SER A 39 38.73 8.99 13.96
C SER A 39 38.53 7.50 14.18
N ILE A 40 37.42 6.97 13.68
CA ILE A 40 37.10 5.54 13.73
C ILE A 40 36.93 4.97 12.32
N GLU A 41 37.35 3.73 12.12
CA GLU A 41 37.08 2.97 10.90
C GLU A 41 35.87 2.04 11.11
N THR A 42 34.92 2.15 10.18
CA THR A 42 33.79 1.22 10.05
C THR A 42 33.95 0.41 8.77
N GLU A 43 33.16 -0.66 8.59
CA GLU A 43 33.16 -1.49 7.37
C GLU A 43 32.95 -0.68 6.06
N LYS A 44 32.38 0.53 6.14
CA LYS A 44 32.01 1.33 4.96
C LYS A 44 32.86 2.58 4.76
N THR A 45 33.31 3.22 5.84
CA THR A 45 33.99 4.50 5.80
C THR A 45 34.66 4.81 7.13
N THR A 46 35.66 5.68 7.09
CA THR A 46 36.20 6.37 8.25
C THR A 46 35.26 7.51 8.64
N VAL A 47 35.06 7.73 9.95
CA VAL A 47 34.20 8.78 10.50
C VAL A 47 34.88 9.41 11.71
N ASP A 48 34.78 10.74 11.85
CA ASP A 48 35.28 11.45 13.03
C ASP A 48 34.18 11.56 14.09
N ILE A 49 34.57 11.36 15.35
CA ILE A 49 33.73 11.55 16.53
C ILE A 49 33.98 12.94 17.09
N GLU A 50 32.93 13.75 17.18
CA GLU A 50 32.99 15.13 17.65
C GLU A 50 32.69 15.25 19.16
N ALA A 51 33.20 16.31 19.78
CA ALA A 51 32.98 16.64 21.17
C ALA A 51 31.50 16.97 21.46
N PRO A 52 30.86 16.33 22.45
CA PRO A 52 29.45 16.56 22.76
C PRO A 52 29.20 17.87 23.53
N CYS A 53 30.22 18.39 24.23
CA CYS A 53 30.16 19.59 25.05
C CYS A 53 31.54 20.24 25.16
N ASN A 54 31.58 21.48 25.66
CA ASN A 54 32.82 22.17 25.99
C ASN A 54 33.42 21.59 27.28
N GLY A 55 34.74 21.56 27.39
CA GLY A 55 35.43 21.14 28.62
C GLY A 55 36.87 20.72 28.38
N TYR A 56 37.39 19.87 29.24
CA TYR A 56 38.76 19.33 29.18
C TYR A 56 38.71 17.82 29.00
N LEU A 57 39.49 17.28 28.07
CA LEU A 57 39.49 15.84 27.80
C LEU A 57 40.24 15.05 28.88
N THR A 58 39.62 14.00 29.44
CA THR A 58 40.34 13.06 30.31
C THR A 58 41.27 12.15 29.50
N ASN A 59 42.08 11.32 30.16
CA ASN A 59 42.82 10.27 29.46
C ASN A 59 41.87 9.35 28.67
N PRO A 60 42.15 9.06 27.38
CA PRO A 60 41.44 8.04 26.62
C PRO A 60 41.42 6.68 27.34
N LEU A 61 40.32 5.95 27.22
CA LEU A 61 40.18 4.62 27.82
C LEU A 61 40.69 3.49 26.90
N TYR A 62 40.91 3.79 25.61
CA TYR A 62 41.29 2.84 24.57
C TYR A 62 42.40 3.43 23.69
N GLU A 63 43.31 2.57 23.23
CA GLU A 63 44.44 2.97 22.39
C GLU A 63 44.10 2.91 20.89
N VAL A 64 44.95 3.55 20.07
CA VAL A 64 44.84 3.47 18.61
C VAL A 64 45.08 2.03 18.14
N GLY A 65 44.22 1.54 17.25
CA GLY A 65 44.20 0.17 16.73
C GLY A 65 43.33 -0.80 17.54
N GLU A 66 42.67 -0.34 18.61
CA GLU A 66 41.73 -1.17 19.37
C GLU A 66 40.33 -1.15 18.74
N GLU A 67 39.71 -2.32 18.66
CA GLU A 67 38.32 -2.49 18.22
C GLU A 67 37.39 -2.38 19.44
N VAL A 68 36.48 -1.40 19.41
CA VAL A 68 35.61 -1.05 20.54
C VAL A 68 34.14 -1.20 20.16
N GLU A 69 33.36 -1.85 21.02
CA GLU A 69 31.92 -2.08 20.82
C GLU A 69 31.10 -0.80 20.85
N VAL A 70 30.08 -0.74 20.00
CA VAL A 70 29.09 0.35 19.95
C VAL A 70 28.42 0.52 21.32
N GLY A 71 28.35 1.76 21.80
CA GLY A 71 27.78 2.10 23.10
C GLY A 71 28.78 2.08 24.26
N THR A 72 30.04 1.70 24.03
CA THR A 72 31.12 1.76 25.03
C THR A 72 31.60 3.20 25.23
N ILE A 73 31.97 3.58 26.45
CA ILE A 73 32.55 4.90 26.74
C ILE A 73 34.01 4.92 26.27
N LEU A 74 34.37 5.87 25.43
CA LEU A 74 35.73 6.03 24.89
C LEU A 74 36.59 6.94 25.77
N VAL A 75 36.00 8.03 26.26
CA VAL A 75 36.66 9.08 27.03
C VAL A 75 35.60 9.91 27.77
N TYR A 76 36.02 10.71 28.75
CA TYR A 76 35.15 11.68 29.42
C TYR A 76 35.59 13.11 29.14
N VAL A 77 34.64 14.02 29.13
CA VAL A 77 34.85 15.47 29.14
C VAL A 77 34.59 16.00 30.54
N ALA A 78 35.59 16.63 31.16
CA ALA A 78 35.50 17.24 32.48
C ALA A 78 35.24 18.75 32.39
N ASP A 79 34.66 19.34 33.43
CA ASP A 79 34.34 20.77 33.47
C ASP A 79 35.60 21.64 33.75
N THR A 80 36.66 21.04 34.32
CA THR A 80 37.89 21.74 34.70
C THR A 80 39.15 20.91 34.40
N GLU A 81 40.27 21.58 34.16
CA GLU A 81 41.58 20.97 33.88
C GLU A 81 42.07 20.07 35.04
N GLU A 82 41.83 20.47 36.30
CA GLU A 82 42.19 19.67 37.48
C GLU A 82 41.45 18.33 37.50
N GLU A 83 40.16 18.32 37.16
CA GLU A 83 39.33 17.10 37.09
C GLU A 83 39.71 16.18 35.91
N ALA A 84 40.28 16.75 34.84
CA ALA A 84 40.83 15.99 33.71
C ALA A 84 42.16 15.31 34.05
N ALA A 85 42.96 15.93 34.93
CA ALA A 85 44.26 15.43 35.38
C ALA A 85 44.17 14.32 36.46
N GLU A 86 43.08 14.26 37.23
CA GLU A 86 42.89 13.26 38.31
C GLU A 86 42.75 11.80 37.81
N GLY A 87 42.77 11.57 36.50
CA GLY A 87 42.62 10.24 35.92
C GLY A 87 41.20 9.69 36.09
N THR A 88 40.86 8.70 35.29
CA THR A 88 39.59 7.98 35.44
C THR A 88 39.94 6.50 35.50
N GLU A 89 39.72 5.86 36.64
CA GLU A 89 39.81 4.41 36.74
C GLU A 89 38.75 3.79 35.81
N VAL A 90 39.15 2.76 35.06
CA VAL A 90 38.26 2.00 34.17
C VAL A 90 37.15 1.39 35.03
N GLN A 91 35.99 2.04 35.09
CA GLN A 91 34.79 1.40 35.59
C GLN A 91 34.29 0.46 34.48
N GLU A 92 34.61 -0.82 34.62
CA GLU A 92 33.98 -1.89 33.85
C GLU A 92 32.45 -1.69 33.83
N ASN A 93 31.93 -1.42 32.64
CA ASN A 93 30.55 -1.68 32.22
C ASN A 93 29.43 -1.19 33.14
N MET A 94 29.09 0.10 33.06
CA MET A 94 27.68 0.46 33.02
C MET A 94 27.16 0.16 31.61
N GLN A 95 26.76 -1.09 31.41
CA GLN A 95 25.93 -1.49 30.27
C GLN A 95 24.72 -0.56 30.20
N ALA A 96 24.80 0.48 29.36
CA ALA A 96 23.63 0.99 28.69
C ALA A 96 23.23 -0.07 27.65
N GLN A 97 22.76 -1.21 28.14
CA GLN A 97 21.83 -2.03 27.41
C GLN A 97 20.62 -1.12 27.20
N GLU A 98 20.58 -0.40 26.09
CA GLU A 98 19.32 -0.33 25.37
C GLU A 98 18.94 -1.79 25.11
N GLU A 99 18.21 -2.39 26.06
CA GLU A 99 17.33 -3.49 25.77
C GLU A 99 16.47 -2.99 24.61
N THR A 100 16.88 -3.30 23.38
CA THR A 100 15.95 -3.44 22.27
C THR A 100 15.00 -4.52 22.74
N LYS A 101 13.95 -4.13 23.47
CA LYS A 101 12.84 -5.00 23.82
C LYS A 101 12.36 -5.55 22.51
N GLU A 102 12.66 -6.82 22.26
CA GLU A 102 11.99 -7.54 21.20
C GLU A 102 10.49 -7.28 21.37
N PRO A 103 9.77 -6.98 20.27
CA PRO A 103 8.35 -6.74 20.38
C PRO A 103 7.72 -7.94 21.10
N ASP A 104 6.90 -7.67 22.13
CA ASP A 104 6.14 -8.70 22.84
C ASP A 104 5.12 -9.30 21.87
N LEU A 105 5.59 -10.24 21.05
CA LEU A 105 4.81 -10.93 20.03
C LEU A 105 3.97 -12.00 20.70
N GLN A 106 2.73 -11.67 21.02
CA GLN A 106 1.77 -12.67 21.46
C GLN A 106 1.23 -13.46 20.26
N PRO A 107 1.04 -14.80 20.40
CA PRO A 107 0.42 -15.60 19.35
C PRO A 107 -0.94 -15.01 18.96
N GLY A 108 -1.10 -14.66 17.69
CA GLY A 108 -2.36 -14.15 17.15
C GLY A 108 -3.46 -15.22 17.15
N LYS A 109 -4.72 -14.78 17.07
CA LYS A 109 -5.87 -15.69 16.88
C LYS A 109 -5.72 -16.42 15.55
N GLU A 110 -6.12 -17.70 15.50
CA GLU A 110 -6.19 -18.44 14.24
C GLU A 110 -7.17 -17.78 13.26
N LEU A 111 -6.82 -17.76 11.98
CA LEU A 111 -7.72 -17.29 10.93
C LEU A 111 -8.92 -18.22 10.79
N SER A 112 -10.11 -17.64 10.63
CA SER A 112 -11.31 -18.41 10.27
C SER A 112 -11.12 -19.12 8.93
N LYS A 113 -11.88 -20.20 8.72
CA LYS A 113 -11.78 -21.00 7.48
C LYS A 113 -12.00 -20.14 6.23
N ILE A 114 -13.00 -19.25 6.28
CA ILE A 114 -13.31 -18.32 5.17
C ILE A 114 -12.12 -17.40 4.91
N ARG A 115 -11.55 -16.79 5.97
CA ARG A 115 -10.41 -15.89 5.82
C ARG A 115 -9.16 -16.59 5.28
N ARG A 116 -8.94 -17.84 5.67
CA ARG A 116 -7.85 -18.69 5.13
C ARG A 116 -8.04 -18.94 3.63
N THR A 117 -9.22 -19.37 3.21
CA THR A 117 -9.53 -19.58 1.78
C THR A 117 -9.36 -18.30 0.96
N ILE A 118 -9.80 -17.15 1.48
CA ILE A 118 -9.59 -15.85 0.82
C ILE A 118 -8.09 -15.55 0.67
N ALA A 119 -7.31 -15.74 1.73
CA ALA A 119 -5.86 -15.51 1.70
C ALA A 119 -5.18 -16.40 0.65
N ASP A 120 -5.52 -17.68 0.61
CA ASP A 120 -4.99 -18.63 -0.36
C ASP A 120 -5.38 -18.26 -1.81
N ASN A 121 -6.64 -17.87 -2.03
CA ASN A 121 -7.12 -17.44 -3.34
C ASN A 121 -6.43 -16.15 -3.82
N MET A 122 -6.30 -15.14 -2.96
CA MET A 122 -5.65 -13.88 -3.32
C MET A 122 -4.16 -14.07 -3.61
N LYS A 123 -3.47 -14.89 -2.80
CA LYS A 123 -2.08 -15.25 -3.07
C LYS A 123 -1.94 -16.02 -4.38
N SER A 124 -2.82 -17.01 -4.60
CA SER A 124 -2.82 -17.78 -5.85
C SER A 124 -3.10 -16.90 -7.06
N SER A 125 -3.96 -15.88 -6.95
CA SER A 125 -4.25 -14.94 -8.03
C SER A 125 -2.99 -14.18 -8.44
N LEU A 126 -2.29 -13.56 -7.49
CA LEU A 126 -1.04 -12.84 -7.74
C LEU A 126 0.08 -13.73 -8.30
N GLN A 127 0.13 -15.01 -7.89
CA GLN A 127 1.14 -15.95 -8.38
C GLN A 127 0.85 -16.49 -9.79
N LYS A 128 -0.42 -16.48 -10.21
CA LYS A 128 -0.85 -17.06 -11.50
C LYS A 128 -1.07 -16.04 -12.60
N THR A 129 -1.10 -14.75 -12.27
CA THR A 129 -1.45 -13.67 -13.20
C THR A 129 -0.37 -12.58 -13.16
N ALA A 130 -0.17 -11.87 -14.27
CA ALA A 130 0.74 -10.72 -14.32
C ALA A 130 -0.08 -9.43 -14.13
N GLN A 131 -0.50 -9.13 -12.91
CA GLN A 131 -1.45 -8.02 -12.67
C GLN A 131 -0.82 -6.65 -12.90
N LEU A 132 -1.47 -5.81 -13.71
CA LEU A 132 -1.19 -4.38 -13.85
C LEU A 132 -2.48 -3.59 -13.62
N THR A 133 -2.38 -2.43 -12.96
CA THR A 133 -3.53 -1.54 -12.72
C THR A 133 -3.36 -0.22 -13.47
N LEU A 134 -4.37 0.15 -14.28
CA LEU A 134 -4.52 1.51 -14.79
C LEU A 134 -5.44 2.32 -13.88
N LEU A 135 -5.05 3.56 -13.60
CA LEU A 135 -5.85 4.52 -12.82
C LEU A 135 -6.34 5.64 -13.74
N ARG A 136 -7.65 5.90 -13.74
CA ARG A 136 -8.26 7.00 -14.50
C ARG A 136 -9.33 7.70 -13.69
N THR A 137 -9.25 9.02 -13.62
CA THR A 137 -10.35 9.86 -13.14
C THR A 137 -11.31 10.12 -14.30
N ILE A 138 -12.60 9.85 -14.10
CA ILE A 138 -13.64 10.07 -15.12
C ILE A 138 -14.64 11.11 -14.60
N ARG A 139 -15.02 12.06 -15.46
CA ARG A 139 -16.08 13.05 -15.20
C ARG A 139 -17.44 12.37 -15.30
N VAL A 140 -18.27 12.54 -14.28
CA VAL A 140 -19.53 11.81 -14.10
C VAL A 140 -20.72 12.74 -13.82
N ASP A 141 -20.64 14.01 -14.21
CA ASP A 141 -21.74 14.97 -14.03
C ASP A 141 -23.03 14.48 -14.69
N LYS A 142 -22.97 14.09 -15.97
CA LYS A 142 -24.10 13.53 -16.72
C LYS A 142 -24.64 12.24 -16.08
N LEU A 143 -23.76 11.37 -15.59
CA LEU A 143 -24.17 10.16 -14.88
C LEU A 143 -24.92 10.49 -13.59
N ALA A 144 -24.47 11.50 -12.83
CA ALA A 144 -25.11 11.95 -11.61
C ALA A 144 -26.48 12.58 -11.89
N GLU A 145 -26.63 13.35 -12.97
CA GLU A 145 -27.90 13.89 -13.44
C GLU A 145 -28.86 12.78 -13.86
N TYR A 146 -28.37 11.83 -14.67
CA TYR A 146 -29.15 10.65 -15.10
C TYR A 146 -29.63 9.84 -13.89
N LYS A 147 -28.73 9.59 -12.93
CA LYS A 147 -29.03 8.88 -11.69
C LYS A 147 -30.09 9.58 -10.83
N ALA A 148 -30.13 10.92 -10.83
CA ALA A 148 -31.12 11.70 -10.09
C ALA A 148 -32.54 11.55 -10.66
N GLY A 149 -32.67 11.28 -11.97
CA GLY A 149 -33.95 10.98 -12.63
C GLY A 149 -34.49 9.56 -12.37
N LEU A 150 -33.68 8.67 -11.79
CA LEU A 150 -34.03 7.26 -11.59
C LEU A 150 -34.37 6.93 -10.13
N THR A 151 -35.52 6.28 -9.94
CA THR A 151 -35.96 5.77 -8.63
C THR A 151 -35.58 4.29 -8.47
N GLY A 152 -35.06 3.90 -7.31
CA GLY A 152 -34.82 2.48 -6.98
C GLY A 152 -33.53 1.86 -7.55
N VAL A 153 -32.87 2.55 -8.48
CA VAL A 153 -31.55 2.21 -9.05
C VAL A 153 -30.45 2.89 -8.22
N SER A 154 -29.28 2.26 -8.05
CA SER A 154 -28.09 2.79 -7.35
C SER A 154 -26.94 3.07 -8.33
N TYR A 155 -25.89 3.76 -7.89
CA TYR A 155 -24.69 3.94 -8.73
C TYR A 155 -24.04 2.59 -9.11
N ASN A 156 -24.02 1.61 -8.20
CA ASN A 156 -23.49 0.28 -8.53
C ASN A 156 -24.25 -0.39 -9.67
N ASP A 157 -25.57 -0.17 -9.77
CA ASP A 157 -26.38 -0.73 -10.86
C ASP A 157 -26.00 -0.12 -12.21
N LEU A 158 -25.80 1.21 -12.24
CA LEU A 158 -25.32 1.92 -13.43
C LEU A 158 -23.91 1.47 -13.83
N LEU A 159 -23.02 1.31 -12.86
CA LEU A 159 -21.62 0.93 -13.11
C LEU A 159 -21.49 -0.54 -13.56
N VAL A 160 -22.29 -1.45 -13.00
CA VAL A 160 -22.38 -2.84 -13.47
C VAL A 160 -22.86 -2.89 -14.93
N LYS A 161 -23.94 -2.18 -15.26
CA LYS A 161 -24.47 -2.11 -16.63
C LYS A 161 -23.45 -1.46 -17.58
N ALA A 162 -22.77 -0.40 -17.14
CA ALA A 162 -21.75 0.27 -17.94
C ALA A 162 -20.55 -0.64 -18.23
N LEU A 163 -20.07 -1.38 -17.22
CA LEU A 163 -18.98 -2.33 -17.39
C LEU A 163 -19.38 -3.47 -18.34
N ALA A 164 -20.59 -4.02 -18.19
CA ALA A 164 -21.09 -5.05 -19.08
C ALA A 164 -21.21 -4.57 -20.54
N LYS A 165 -21.65 -3.33 -20.76
CA LYS A 165 -21.74 -2.72 -22.10
C LYS A 165 -20.36 -2.42 -22.70
N ALA A 166 -19.39 -1.98 -21.89
CA ALA A 166 -18.02 -1.79 -22.34
C ALA A 166 -17.36 -3.12 -22.75
N LEU A 167 -17.57 -4.17 -21.96
CA LEU A 167 -17.05 -5.51 -22.24
C LEU A 167 -17.72 -6.16 -23.47
N SER A 168 -19.01 -5.91 -23.73
CA SER A 168 -19.69 -6.46 -24.90
C SER A 168 -19.17 -5.91 -26.23
N VAL A 169 -18.65 -4.68 -26.23
CA VAL A 169 -18.00 -4.07 -27.40
C VAL A 169 -16.47 -4.28 -27.41
N TYR A 170 -15.90 -4.83 -26.32
CA TYR A 170 -14.47 -5.08 -26.18
C TYR A 170 -14.18 -6.55 -25.79
N PRO A 171 -14.49 -7.53 -26.68
CA PRO A 171 -14.43 -8.96 -26.36
C PRO A 171 -13.03 -9.49 -26.02
N LYS A 172 -11.95 -8.76 -26.38
CA LYS A 172 -10.58 -9.13 -25.99
C LYS A 172 -10.40 -9.22 -24.47
N ALA A 173 -11.11 -8.40 -23.71
CA ALA A 173 -11.08 -8.42 -22.25
C ALA A 173 -11.90 -9.57 -21.64
N CYS A 174 -12.70 -10.25 -22.47
CA CYS A 174 -13.59 -11.33 -22.06
C CYS A 174 -12.94 -12.70 -22.30
N VAL A 175 -11.68 -12.84 -21.92
CA VAL A 175 -10.87 -14.04 -22.12
C VAL A 175 -10.33 -14.50 -20.78
N GLN A 176 -10.37 -15.79 -20.48
CA GLN A 176 -9.71 -16.39 -19.32
C GLN A 176 -8.54 -17.27 -19.78
N LEU A 177 -7.46 -17.32 -19.02
CA LEU A 177 -6.38 -18.29 -19.26
C LEU A 177 -6.60 -19.55 -18.42
N ALA A 178 -6.69 -20.69 -19.10
CA ALA A 178 -6.74 -22.01 -18.46
C ALA A 178 -5.92 -23.02 -19.25
N ASP A 179 -5.05 -23.76 -18.57
CA ASP A 179 -4.22 -24.82 -19.15
C ASP A 179 -3.45 -24.41 -20.42
N GLY A 180 -2.90 -23.19 -20.41
CA GLY A 180 -2.16 -22.61 -21.54
C GLY A 180 -3.03 -22.22 -22.74
N ARG A 181 -4.35 -22.15 -22.58
CA ARG A 181 -5.30 -21.73 -23.63
C ARG A 181 -6.09 -20.51 -23.19
N ALA A 182 -6.40 -19.67 -24.17
CA ALA A 182 -7.39 -18.61 -24.04
C ALA A 182 -8.81 -19.20 -24.18
N ILE A 183 -9.67 -18.92 -23.21
CA ILE A 183 -11.09 -19.29 -23.20
C ILE A 183 -11.91 -18.01 -23.28
N GLU A 184 -12.60 -17.82 -24.40
CA GLU A 184 -13.48 -16.66 -24.62
C GLU A 184 -14.83 -16.83 -23.90
N GLN A 185 -15.32 -15.76 -23.28
CA GLN A 185 -16.61 -15.69 -22.62
C GLN A 185 -17.57 -14.79 -23.41
N ASN A 186 -18.72 -15.35 -23.80
CA ASN A 186 -19.73 -14.66 -24.61
C ASN A 186 -20.84 -13.98 -23.78
N ASN A 187 -20.95 -14.29 -22.49
CA ASN A 187 -21.96 -13.70 -21.61
C ASN A 187 -21.29 -12.68 -20.68
N MET A 188 -21.82 -11.47 -20.62
CA MET A 188 -21.29 -10.40 -19.77
C MET A 188 -21.82 -10.54 -18.34
N ASP A 189 -21.38 -11.61 -17.69
CA ASP A 189 -21.68 -11.91 -16.29
C ASP A 189 -20.77 -11.08 -15.38
N ILE A 190 -21.33 -10.16 -14.60
CA ILE A 190 -20.54 -9.23 -13.78
C ILE A 190 -20.59 -9.64 -12.31
N GLY A 191 -19.42 -9.93 -11.74
CA GLY A 191 -19.23 -10.13 -10.31
C GLY A 191 -19.36 -8.81 -9.57
N LEU A 192 -20.02 -8.80 -8.41
CA LEU A 192 -20.07 -7.64 -7.52
C LEU A 192 -19.48 -8.00 -6.17
N ALA A 193 -18.38 -7.35 -5.80
CA ALA A 193 -17.75 -7.56 -4.50
C ALA A 193 -18.65 -7.05 -3.36
N VAL A 194 -19.03 -7.94 -2.45
CA VAL A 194 -19.84 -7.65 -1.27
C VAL A 194 -19.04 -7.95 -0.01
N ALA A 195 -18.76 -6.90 0.78
CA ALA A 195 -18.13 -7.03 2.07
C ALA A 195 -19.06 -7.72 3.08
N MET A 196 -18.50 -8.69 3.81
CA MET A 196 -19.14 -9.41 4.90
C MET A 196 -18.38 -9.16 6.21
N GLU A 197 -18.96 -9.53 7.34
CA GLU A 197 -18.29 -9.46 8.64
C GLU A 197 -16.99 -10.28 8.66
N GLU A 198 -17.04 -11.50 8.11
CA GLU A 198 -15.87 -12.37 7.94
C GLU A 198 -15.43 -12.50 6.48
N GLY A 199 -15.09 -11.39 5.84
CA GLY A 199 -14.37 -11.38 4.56
C GLY A 199 -15.16 -10.78 3.39
N LEU A 200 -15.12 -11.46 2.25
CA LEU A 200 -15.64 -10.97 0.97
C LEU A 200 -16.28 -12.11 0.21
N ILE A 201 -17.41 -11.83 -0.44
CA ILE A 201 -18.04 -12.73 -1.41
C ILE A 201 -18.37 -11.95 -2.68
N VAL A 202 -18.33 -12.66 -3.82
CA VAL A 202 -18.59 -12.07 -5.14
C VAL A 202 -19.78 -12.80 -5.79
N PRO A 203 -21.01 -12.39 -5.49
CA PRO A 203 -22.16 -12.80 -6.29
C PRO A 203 -22.09 -12.24 -7.70
N VAL A 204 -22.75 -12.90 -8.65
CA VAL A 204 -22.67 -12.60 -10.08
C VAL A 204 -24.04 -12.25 -10.65
N ILE A 205 -24.12 -11.09 -11.30
CA ILE A 205 -25.28 -10.67 -12.09
C ILE A 205 -25.10 -11.22 -13.50
N ARG A 206 -25.94 -12.19 -13.88
CA ARG A 206 -25.84 -12.91 -15.15
C ARG A 206 -26.37 -12.07 -16.31
N GLY A 207 -25.65 -12.06 -17.44
CA GLY A 207 -26.04 -11.37 -18.67
C GLY A 207 -26.36 -9.88 -18.46
N ALA A 208 -25.55 -9.17 -17.68
CA ALA A 208 -25.82 -7.80 -17.26
C ALA A 208 -25.94 -6.82 -18.45
N ASP A 209 -25.33 -7.16 -19.60
CA ASP A 209 -25.47 -6.43 -20.85
C ASP A 209 -26.89 -6.49 -21.43
N LYS A 210 -27.62 -7.58 -21.19
CA LYS A 210 -28.98 -7.84 -21.75
C LYS A 210 -30.12 -7.41 -20.83
N LEU A 211 -29.85 -7.21 -19.54
CA LEU A 211 -30.86 -6.81 -18.56
C LEU A 211 -31.17 -5.31 -18.63
N CYS A 212 -32.42 -4.91 -18.42
CA CYS A 212 -32.70 -3.49 -18.18
C CYS A 212 -32.15 -3.05 -16.80
N LEU A 213 -32.04 -1.74 -16.59
CA LEU A 213 -31.48 -1.19 -15.34
C LEU A 213 -32.28 -1.59 -14.10
N GLU A 214 -33.60 -1.70 -14.23
CA GLU A 214 -34.49 -2.12 -13.14
C GLU A 214 -34.23 -3.56 -12.74
N ASP A 215 -33.99 -4.45 -13.71
CA ASP A 215 -33.68 -5.85 -13.48
C ASP A 215 -32.27 -6.02 -12.87
N VAL A 216 -31.28 -5.26 -13.35
CA VAL A 216 -29.96 -5.20 -12.70
C VAL A 216 -30.09 -4.78 -11.24
N ALA A 217 -30.88 -3.72 -10.97
CA ALA A 217 -31.08 -3.21 -9.61
C ALA A 217 -31.82 -4.20 -8.70
N LYS A 218 -32.79 -4.93 -9.24
CA LYS A 218 -33.52 -5.99 -8.54
C LYS A 218 -32.59 -7.15 -8.21
N GLU A 219 -31.83 -7.63 -9.19
CA GLU A 219 -30.92 -8.76 -9.02
C GLU A 219 -29.80 -8.43 -8.04
N ARG A 220 -29.19 -7.25 -8.14
CA ARG A 220 -28.21 -6.77 -7.16
C ARG A 220 -28.78 -6.79 -5.74
N LYS A 221 -30.00 -6.27 -5.54
CA LYS A 221 -30.62 -6.24 -4.19
C LYS A 221 -30.81 -7.65 -3.64
N ASN A 222 -31.27 -8.58 -4.47
CA ASN A 222 -31.45 -9.98 -4.08
C ASN A 222 -30.13 -10.63 -3.71
N LEU A 223 -29.10 -10.49 -4.56
CA LEU A 223 -27.78 -11.06 -4.36
C LEU A 223 -27.07 -10.47 -3.13
N VAL A 224 -27.13 -9.16 -2.93
CA VAL A 224 -26.53 -8.50 -1.74
C VAL A 224 -27.23 -8.96 -0.46
N LYS A 225 -28.55 -9.11 -0.49
CA LYS A 225 -29.30 -9.65 0.65
C LYS A 225 -28.89 -11.09 0.93
N ALA A 226 -28.90 -11.95 -0.09
CA ALA A 226 -28.51 -13.34 0.03
C ALA A 226 -27.06 -13.50 0.54
N ALA A 227 -26.14 -12.65 0.08
CA ALA A 227 -24.75 -12.63 0.53
C ALA A 227 -24.63 -12.34 2.02
N ARG A 228 -25.34 -11.31 2.50
CA ARG A 228 -25.32 -10.90 3.92
C ARG A 228 -26.02 -11.91 4.82
N ASP A 229 -27.08 -12.52 4.34
CA ASP A 229 -27.88 -13.50 5.09
C ASP A 229 -27.28 -14.92 5.00
N GLY A 230 -26.18 -15.12 4.28
CA GLY A 230 -25.52 -16.42 4.09
C GLY A 230 -26.32 -17.43 3.28
N SER A 231 -27.24 -16.96 2.42
CA SER A 231 -28.19 -17.78 1.65
C SER A 231 -27.93 -17.77 0.13
N LEU A 232 -26.74 -17.32 -0.30
CA LEU A 232 -26.34 -17.42 -1.71
C LEU A 232 -26.28 -18.87 -2.17
N LEU A 233 -26.88 -19.13 -3.32
CA LEU A 233 -26.79 -20.40 -4.02
C LEU A 233 -25.43 -20.53 -4.71
N PRO A 234 -24.88 -21.76 -4.85
CA PRO A 234 -23.60 -21.97 -5.54
C PRO A 234 -23.56 -21.38 -6.96
N GLU A 235 -24.63 -21.51 -7.75
CA GLU A 235 -24.69 -20.96 -9.11
C GLU A 235 -24.66 -19.42 -9.18
N GLN A 236 -24.92 -18.73 -8.06
CA GLN A 236 -24.91 -17.27 -7.98
C GLN A 236 -23.51 -16.69 -7.76
N THR A 237 -22.48 -17.53 -7.72
CA THR A 237 -21.08 -17.13 -7.56
C THR A 237 -20.21 -17.70 -8.67
N GLY A 238 -19.06 -17.06 -8.93
CA GLY A 238 -18.07 -17.54 -9.89
C GLY A 238 -18.47 -17.43 -11.38
N ASN A 239 -17.48 -17.69 -12.25
CA ASN A 239 -17.61 -17.60 -13.71
C ASN A 239 -18.09 -16.21 -14.22
N ALA A 240 -17.81 -15.14 -13.47
CA ALA A 240 -17.96 -13.81 -14.03
C ALA A 240 -16.89 -13.56 -15.10
N VAL A 241 -17.15 -12.61 -16.00
CA VAL A 241 -16.16 -12.11 -16.95
C VAL A 241 -15.26 -11.05 -16.31
N ALA A 242 -15.85 -10.26 -15.40
CA ALA A 242 -15.15 -9.24 -14.63
C ALA A 242 -15.87 -9.01 -13.30
N THR A 243 -15.11 -8.54 -12.32
CA THR A 243 -15.64 -8.12 -11.02
C THR A 243 -15.63 -6.60 -10.92
N LEU A 244 -16.69 -6.04 -10.33
CA LEU A 244 -16.75 -4.66 -9.87
C LEU A 244 -16.63 -4.62 -8.34
N THR A 245 -15.71 -3.81 -7.84
CA THR A 245 -15.50 -3.60 -6.41
C THR A 245 -15.48 -2.12 -6.09
N ASN A 246 -16.26 -1.70 -5.08
CA ASN A 246 -16.50 -0.29 -4.80
C ASN A 246 -16.13 0.04 -3.35
N LEU A 247 -15.08 0.85 -3.19
CA LEU A 247 -14.61 1.38 -1.90
C LEU A 247 -14.88 2.89 -1.76
N GLY A 248 -15.65 3.48 -2.68
CA GLY A 248 -16.08 4.87 -2.59
C GLY A 248 -16.82 5.21 -1.29
N PRO A 249 -17.73 4.37 -0.76
CA PRO A 249 -18.35 4.60 0.55
C PRO A 249 -17.36 4.63 1.72
N GLN A 250 -16.14 4.08 1.56
CA GLN A 250 -15.06 4.11 2.53
C GLN A 250 -14.10 5.29 2.32
N ASN A 251 -14.47 6.26 1.49
CA ASN A 251 -13.67 7.45 1.14
C ASN A 251 -12.32 7.14 0.46
N VAL A 252 -12.21 6.00 -0.23
CA VAL A 252 -11.00 5.63 -0.98
C VAL A 252 -11.04 6.30 -2.36
N ASP A 253 -9.98 7.02 -2.76
CA ASP A 253 -9.89 7.63 -4.10
C ASP A 253 -9.47 6.62 -5.18
N PHE A 254 -8.43 5.84 -4.91
CA PHE A 254 -7.91 4.78 -5.78
C PHE A 254 -7.39 3.61 -4.94
N PHE A 255 -7.43 2.41 -5.51
CA PHE A 255 -6.85 1.21 -4.92
C PHE A 255 -6.58 0.20 -6.03
N THR A 256 -5.66 -0.74 -5.81
CA THR A 256 -5.30 -1.77 -6.80
C THR A 256 -5.97 -3.09 -6.41
N PRO A 257 -7.20 -3.36 -6.87
CA PRO A 257 -7.87 -4.62 -6.57
C PRO A 257 -7.09 -5.81 -7.14
N ILE A 258 -7.04 -6.91 -6.39
CA ILE A 258 -6.48 -8.18 -6.84
C ILE A 258 -7.55 -8.92 -7.65
N LEU A 259 -7.18 -9.47 -8.81
CA LEU A 259 -8.10 -10.25 -9.66
C LEU A 259 -8.77 -11.39 -8.90
N ASN A 260 -10.06 -11.58 -9.14
CA ASN A 260 -10.79 -12.77 -8.71
C ASN A 260 -10.55 -13.89 -9.73
N PHE A 261 -9.39 -14.55 -9.63
CA PHE A 261 -8.97 -15.61 -10.57
C PHE A 261 -10.08 -16.67 -10.77
N PRO A 262 -10.40 -17.08 -12.00
CA PRO A 262 -9.66 -16.89 -13.26
C PRO A 262 -10.07 -15.67 -14.11
N GLU A 263 -10.75 -14.67 -13.52
CA GLU A 263 -11.11 -13.45 -14.24
C GLU A 263 -9.88 -12.66 -14.71
N THR A 264 -9.98 -12.06 -15.89
CA THR A 264 -8.90 -11.25 -16.48
C THR A 264 -8.98 -9.78 -16.07
N VAL A 265 -10.16 -9.31 -15.63
CA VAL A 265 -10.38 -7.90 -15.32
C VAL A 265 -11.13 -7.74 -14.00
N ILE A 266 -10.68 -6.79 -13.17
CA ILE A 266 -11.43 -6.30 -12.02
C ILE A 266 -11.39 -4.75 -12.00
N LEU A 267 -12.56 -4.14 -11.84
CA LEU A 267 -12.72 -2.69 -11.80
C LEU A 267 -12.96 -2.21 -10.37
N GLY A 268 -11.99 -1.46 -9.84
CA GLY A 268 -12.09 -0.71 -8.60
C GLY A 268 -12.76 0.64 -8.79
N VAL A 269 -13.72 0.96 -7.93
CA VAL A 269 -14.45 2.23 -7.92
C VAL A 269 -14.13 3.00 -6.65
N GLY A 270 -13.55 4.18 -6.82
CA GLY A 270 -13.26 5.12 -5.74
C GLY A 270 -14.44 6.01 -5.38
N ARG A 271 -14.20 6.97 -4.49
CA ARG A 271 -15.22 7.93 -4.05
C ARG A 271 -15.53 8.94 -5.15
N MET A 272 -16.76 9.44 -5.13
CA MET A 272 -17.16 10.59 -5.95
C MET A 272 -16.71 11.87 -5.25
N ASN A 273 -15.97 12.71 -5.97
CA ASN A 273 -15.52 14.01 -5.51
C ASN A 273 -16.11 15.12 -6.39
N THR A 274 -16.30 16.30 -5.80
CA THR A 274 -16.49 17.55 -6.57
C THR A 274 -15.15 18.27 -6.59
N VAL A 275 -14.58 18.47 -7.77
CA VAL A 275 -13.23 19.05 -7.94
C VAL A 275 -13.29 20.30 -8.83
N PRO A 276 -12.34 21.24 -8.70
CA PRO A 276 -12.12 22.28 -9.72
C PRO A 276 -11.82 21.64 -11.07
N TRP A 277 -12.46 22.14 -12.13
CA TRP A 277 -12.35 21.60 -13.48
C TRP A 277 -12.17 22.72 -14.49
N VAL A 278 -11.20 22.59 -15.39
CA VAL A 278 -10.95 23.58 -16.44
C VAL A 278 -11.63 23.12 -17.71
N GLU A 279 -12.55 23.95 -18.22
CA GLU A 279 -13.25 23.74 -19.48
C GLU A 279 -13.41 25.10 -20.17
N ASP A 280 -13.05 25.19 -21.46
CA ASP A 280 -13.04 26.43 -22.24
C ASP A 280 -12.32 27.60 -21.53
N ASP A 281 -11.12 27.34 -21.01
CA ASP A 281 -10.28 28.27 -20.23
C ASP A 281 -10.96 28.85 -18.97
N LYS A 282 -12.06 28.26 -18.50
CA LYS A 282 -12.77 28.65 -17.28
C LYS A 282 -12.67 27.58 -16.21
N ILE A 283 -12.41 28.01 -14.98
CA ILE A 283 -12.48 27.15 -13.80
C ILE A 283 -13.95 27.01 -13.40
N THR A 284 -14.44 25.78 -13.45
CA THR A 284 -15.77 25.34 -13.02
C THR A 284 -15.61 24.23 -11.98
N THR A 285 -16.70 23.54 -11.62
CA THR A 285 -16.67 22.35 -10.79
C THR A 285 -17.16 21.15 -11.58
N ALA A 286 -16.53 19.98 -11.39
CA ALA A 286 -16.99 18.73 -11.96
C ALA A 286 -17.12 17.65 -10.89
N LYS A 287 -18.11 16.78 -11.04
CA LYS A 287 -18.18 15.51 -10.29
C LYS A 287 -17.31 14.48 -10.97
N THR A 288 -16.39 13.88 -10.22
CA THR A 288 -15.45 12.89 -10.75
C THR A 288 -15.40 11.65 -9.88
N ILE A 289 -15.15 10.49 -10.48
CA ILE A 289 -14.83 9.24 -9.77
C ILE A 289 -13.48 8.72 -10.27
N GLY A 290 -12.64 8.26 -9.35
CA GLY A 290 -11.43 7.50 -9.66
C GLY A 290 -11.75 6.03 -9.94
N PHE A 291 -11.29 5.51 -11.07
CA PHE A 291 -11.42 4.10 -11.46
C PHE A 291 -10.05 3.44 -11.55
N SER A 292 -9.98 2.20 -11.06
CA SER A 292 -8.77 1.38 -11.04
C SER A 292 -9.03 0.07 -11.77
N LEU A 293 -8.57 -0.04 -13.02
CA LEU A 293 -8.73 -1.26 -13.82
C LEU A 293 -7.50 -2.14 -13.62
N THR A 294 -7.60 -3.18 -12.79
CA THR A 294 -6.57 -4.22 -12.73
C THR A 294 -6.89 -5.29 -13.76
N PHE A 295 -5.88 -5.72 -14.51
CA PHE A 295 -6.01 -6.75 -15.52
C PHE A 295 -4.81 -7.71 -15.53
N ASP A 296 -5.01 -8.90 -16.08
CA ASP A 296 -3.92 -9.85 -16.33
C ASP A 296 -3.14 -9.46 -17.59
N HIS A 297 -1.92 -8.99 -17.41
CA HIS A 297 -1.05 -8.54 -18.50
C HIS A 297 -0.54 -9.72 -19.38
N GLN A 298 -0.85 -10.97 -19.01
CA GLN A 298 -0.67 -12.12 -19.89
C GLN A 298 -1.73 -12.19 -21.00
N VAL A 299 -2.87 -11.51 -20.82
CA VAL A 299 -4.02 -11.53 -21.74
C VAL A 299 -4.20 -10.20 -22.47
N LEU A 300 -4.09 -9.09 -21.74
CA LEU A 300 -4.27 -7.74 -22.27
C LEU A 300 -2.97 -6.95 -22.13
N ASP A 301 -2.66 -6.12 -23.12
CA ASP A 301 -1.60 -5.11 -22.95
C ASP A 301 -2.17 -3.80 -22.39
N GLY A 302 -1.30 -2.90 -21.94
CA GLY A 302 -1.71 -1.59 -21.42
C GLY A 302 -2.58 -0.78 -22.39
N LYS A 303 -2.38 -0.93 -23.71
CA LYS A 303 -3.24 -0.32 -24.73
C LYS A 303 -4.65 -0.91 -24.70
N ASP A 304 -4.78 -2.24 -24.64
CA ASP A 304 -6.10 -2.89 -24.63
C ASP A 304 -6.90 -2.51 -23.38
N ALA A 305 -6.22 -2.47 -22.22
CA ALA A 305 -6.84 -2.02 -20.97
C ALA A 305 -7.26 -0.55 -21.00
N ALA A 306 -6.47 0.33 -21.64
CA ALA A 306 -6.82 1.73 -21.83
C ALA A 306 -8.03 1.91 -22.77
N GLU A 307 -8.13 1.12 -23.84
CA GLU A 307 -9.28 1.10 -24.75
C GLU A 307 -10.56 0.62 -24.03
N LEU A 308 -10.49 -0.42 -23.18
CA LEU A 308 -11.63 -0.83 -22.35
C LEU A 308 -12.07 0.27 -21.38
N LEU A 309 -11.12 0.93 -20.71
CA LEU A 309 -11.43 2.07 -19.84
C LEU A 309 -12.06 3.24 -20.60
N GLU A 310 -11.67 3.44 -21.86
CA GLU A 310 -12.26 4.45 -22.73
C GLU A 310 -13.70 4.11 -23.12
N GLU A 311 -13.99 2.86 -23.51
CA GLU A 311 -15.37 2.42 -23.76
C GLU A 311 -16.25 2.54 -22.51
N PHE A 312 -15.71 2.17 -21.35
CA PHE A 312 -16.40 2.37 -20.08
C PHE A 312 -16.65 3.86 -19.79
N ALA A 313 -15.66 4.73 -20.00
CA ALA A 313 -15.79 6.18 -19.80
C ALA A 313 -16.87 6.78 -20.71
N LYS A 314 -16.90 6.41 -21.99
CA LYS A 314 -17.92 6.88 -22.95
C LYS A 314 -19.33 6.57 -22.47
N VAL A 315 -19.57 5.39 -21.89
CA VAL A 315 -20.88 5.03 -21.34
C VAL A 315 -21.26 5.91 -20.14
N LEU A 316 -20.31 6.21 -19.25
CA LEU A 316 -20.57 7.10 -18.11
C LEU A 316 -20.78 8.56 -18.52
N GLU A 317 -20.08 9.02 -19.56
CA GLU A 317 -20.22 10.36 -20.13
C GLU A 317 -21.46 10.50 -21.04
N HIS A 318 -22.04 9.38 -21.47
CA HIS A 318 -23.26 9.31 -22.30
C HIS A 318 -24.25 8.28 -21.74
N PRO A 319 -24.81 8.53 -20.52
CA PRO A 319 -25.58 7.54 -19.78
C PRO A 319 -26.94 7.21 -20.41
N SER A 320 -27.40 7.94 -21.44
CA SER A 320 -28.56 7.55 -22.25
C SER A 320 -28.41 6.19 -22.90
N SER A 321 -27.16 5.76 -23.14
CA SER A 321 -26.88 4.40 -23.63
C SER A 321 -27.16 3.31 -22.59
N LEU A 322 -27.32 3.62 -21.30
CA LEU A 322 -27.62 2.61 -20.27
C LEU A 322 -29.06 2.09 -20.32
N SER A 323 -29.97 2.84 -20.95
CA SER A 323 -31.36 2.43 -21.17
C SER A 323 -31.57 1.56 -22.41
N GLU A 324 -30.54 1.39 -23.25
CA GLU A 324 -30.52 0.53 -24.43
C GLU A 324 -29.84 -0.81 -24.14
#